data_AF-A0A941D387-F1
#
_entry.id   AF-A0A941D387-F1
#
_cell.length_a   1.000
_cell.length_b   1.000
_cell.length_c   1.000
_cell.angle_alpha   90.00
_cell.angle_beta   90.00
_cell.angle_gamma   90.00
#
_symmetry.space_group_name_H-M   'P 1'
#
loop_
_entity.id
_entity.type
_entity.pdbx_description
1 polymer ?
#
loop_
_entity_poly.entity_id
_entity_poly.type
_entity_poly.pdbx_seq_one_letter_code
_entity_poly.pdbx_strand_id
1 'polypeptide(L)'
;MLSGVSLSRRAMIGSTLALAACGKKADKPPTAKTSPMTLEQVVAGAWRDPADKARDPWRHPVETLEFFRLAPGQTVVEFWPGAGWYTDILAPYLAATDGKLFAADLQTNDPGEPAAAEIVAAYRGKLRAKPKLYGDVVITSFGPTSGAVAPAGSADLVLFLRNLHNWMAAGIAEKAFHDAFVALKPGGVLGVEEHRADAGAVQDVLAGDGYVQQAYAITLAKEAGFILDKTSEINANPKDTKDHPFGVWTLPPVRRSSPRGQPDDPTFNHAKYDAIGESDRMTLRFVKPT
;
A
#
# COMPACT_ATOMS: atom_id res chain seq x y z
N MET A 1 14.38 12.31 -84.57
CA MET A 1 14.08 13.40 -85.52
C MET A 1 12.62 13.32 -85.89
N LEU A 2 11.90 14.44 -85.70
CA LEU A 2 10.70 14.92 -86.40
C LEU A 2 9.61 13.89 -86.77
N SER A 3 8.46 13.84 -86.10
CA SER A 3 7.31 14.79 -86.14
C SER A 3 6.18 14.32 -87.08
N GLY A 4 4.97 14.21 -86.52
CA GLY A 4 3.69 14.44 -87.21
C GLY A 4 3.04 13.21 -87.86
N VAL A 5 1.71 13.11 -88.06
CA VAL A 5 0.64 14.10 -88.07
C VAL A 5 -0.73 13.36 -87.96
N SER A 6 -1.68 13.99 -87.25
CA SER A 6 -3.17 14.05 -87.42
C SER A 6 -4.02 12.79 -87.63
N LEU A 7 -5.10 12.68 -86.85
CA LEU A 7 -6.51 12.63 -87.33
C LEU A 7 -7.42 12.89 -86.10
N SER A 8 -8.12 14.03 -86.03
CA SER A 8 -9.47 14.28 -86.58
C SER A 8 -10.64 13.81 -85.69
N ARG A 9 -11.28 14.84 -85.10
CA ARG A 9 -12.73 15.08 -84.98
C ARG A 9 -13.65 13.95 -84.48
N ARG A 10 -14.19 14.15 -83.28
CA ARG A 10 -15.64 14.40 -82.96
C ARG A 10 -15.84 14.11 -81.47
N ALA A 11 -16.01 15.16 -80.66
CA ALA A 11 -17.33 15.70 -80.32
C ALA A 11 -18.17 14.70 -79.50
N MET A 12 -18.22 14.91 -78.18
CA MET A 12 -19.48 15.20 -77.49
C MET A 12 -19.19 15.69 -76.07
N ILE A 13 -19.84 16.80 -75.77
CA ILE A 13 -19.82 17.56 -74.53
C ILE A 13 -20.67 16.81 -73.51
N GLY A 14 -20.13 16.64 -72.30
CA GLY A 14 -20.86 16.09 -71.16
C GLY A 14 -20.21 16.58 -69.88
N SER A 15 -20.62 17.77 -69.46
CA SER A 15 -20.16 18.48 -68.27
C SER A 15 -20.29 17.63 -67.01
N THR A 16 -19.16 17.30 -66.39
CA THR A 16 -19.11 16.86 -64.98
C THR A 16 -18.35 17.91 -64.18
N LEU A 17 -19.08 18.71 -63.40
CA LEU A 17 -18.51 19.47 -62.29
C LEU A 17 -17.91 18.47 -61.30
N ALA A 18 -16.60 18.27 -61.34
CA ALA A 18 -15.87 17.66 -60.24
C ALA A 18 -15.68 18.72 -59.16
N LEU A 19 -16.62 18.83 -58.22
CA LEU A 19 -16.32 19.47 -56.94
C LEU A 19 -15.27 18.59 -56.23
N ALA A 20 -14.05 19.11 -56.15
CA ALA A 20 -13.03 18.60 -55.26
C ALA A 20 -13.50 18.75 -53.81
N ALA A 21 -14.16 17.72 -53.27
CA ALA A 21 -14.41 17.61 -51.85
C ALA A 21 -13.09 17.20 -51.17
N CYS A 22 -12.31 18.18 -50.73
CA CYS A 22 -11.26 17.96 -49.74
C CYS A 22 -11.91 17.39 -48.47
N GLY A 23 -11.88 16.06 -48.33
CA GLY A 23 -12.26 15.39 -47.11
C GLY A 23 -11.31 15.80 -46.00
N LYS A 24 -11.71 16.78 -45.18
CA LYS A 24 -11.15 16.95 -43.84
C LYS A 24 -11.48 15.67 -43.09
N LYS A 25 -10.47 14.82 -42.86
CA LYS A 25 -10.55 13.80 -41.81
C LYS A 25 -11.00 14.52 -40.55
N ALA A 26 -12.17 14.17 -40.04
CA ALA A 26 -12.58 14.61 -38.72
C ALA A 26 -11.56 14.04 -37.73
N ASP A 27 -10.76 14.92 -37.15
CA ASP A 27 -9.89 14.53 -36.04
C ASP A 27 -10.79 13.96 -34.95
N LYS A 28 -10.49 12.70 -34.58
CA LYS A 28 -11.13 12.03 -33.46
C LYS A 28 -10.96 12.97 -32.25
N PRO A 29 -12.03 13.30 -31.50
CA PRO A 29 -11.88 14.08 -30.28
C PRO A 29 -10.79 13.43 -29.43
N PRO A 30 -9.86 14.20 -28.83
CA PRO A 30 -8.89 13.62 -27.93
C PRO A 30 -9.69 12.85 -26.90
N THR A 31 -9.44 11.55 -26.80
CA THR A 31 -9.96 10.75 -25.69
C THR A 31 -9.56 11.50 -24.44
N ALA A 32 -10.54 12.04 -23.71
CA ALA A 32 -10.30 12.69 -22.45
C ALA A 32 -9.46 11.70 -21.64
N LYS A 33 -8.20 12.06 -21.35
CA LYS A 33 -7.41 11.33 -20.38
C LYS A 33 -8.24 11.40 -19.12
N THR A 34 -8.84 10.28 -18.73
CA THR A 34 -9.52 10.15 -17.45
C THR A 34 -8.55 10.72 -16.42
N SER A 35 -8.95 11.78 -15.72
CA SER A 35 -8.10 12.34 -14.67
C SER A 35 -7.69 11.19 -13.74
N PRO A 36 -6.42 11.14 -13.28
CA PRO A 36 -5.98 10.13 -12.34
C PRO A 36 -6.95 10.04 -11.16
N MET A 37 -7.24 8.84 -10.68
CA MET A 37 -8.11 8.69 -9.51
C MET A 37 -7.47 9.39 -8.31
N THR A 38 -8.27 10.21 -7.62
CA THR A 38 -7.87 10.84 -6.35
C THR A 38 -7.78 9.80 -5.23
N LEU A 39 -7.06 10.13 -4.16
CA LEU A 39 -6.91 9.22 -3.02
C LEU A 39 -8.27 8.90 -2.38
N GLU A 40 -9.16 9.89 -2.27
CA GLU A 40 -10.52 9.74 -1.75
C GLU A 40 -11.36 8.78 -2.59
N GLN A 41 -11.26 8.89 -3.93
CA GLN A 41 -11.98 8.00 -4.84
C GLN A 41 -11.51 6.55 -4.72
N VAL A 42 -10.21 6.33 -4.51
CA VAL A 42 -9.64 5.00 -4.33
C VAL A 42 -10.02 4.43 -2.97
N VAL A 43 -9.95 5.23 -1.90
CA VAL A 43 -10.41 4.83 -0.56
C VAL A 43 -11.89 4.47 -0.57
N ALA A 44 -12.74 5.22 -1.28
CA ALA A 44 -14.16 4.94 -1.46
C ALA A 44 -14.45 3.83 -2.50
N GLY A 45 -13.42 3.23 -3.09
CA GLY A 45 -13.52 2.30 -4.20
C GLY A 45 -14.49 1.14 -3.95
N ALA A 46 -15.36 0.87 -4.93
CA ALA A 46 -16.35 -0.22 -4.84
C ALA A 46 -15.71 -1.62 -4.79
N TRP A 47 -14.42 -1.74 -5.12
CA TRP A 47 -13.67 -3.00 -5.08
C TRP A 47 -13.18 -3.38 -3.69
N ARG A 48 -13.11 -2.43 -2.75
CA ARG A 48 -12.71 -2.69 -1.35
C ARG A 48 -13.81 -3.46 -0.65
N ASP A 49 -13.41 -4.46 0.14
CA ASP A 49 -14.34 -5.26 0.94
C ASP A 49 -15.14 -4.33 1.88
N PRO A 50 -16.47 -4.51 2.01
CA PRO A 50 -17.27 -3.73 2.96
C PRO A 50 -16.75 -3.80 4.40
N ALA A 51 -16.24 -4.93 4.85
CA ALA A 51 -15.64 -5.09 6.17
C ALA A 51 -14.32 -4.31 6.29
N ASP A 52 -13.54 -4.19 5.22
CA ASP A 52 -12.33 -3.37 5.21
C ASP A 52 -12.66 -1.87 5.26
N LYS A 53 -13.66 -1.42 4.48
CA LYS A 53 -14.13 -0.03 4.50
C LYS A 53 -14.78 0.36 5.81
N ALA A 54 -15.48 -0.57 6.47
CA ALA A 54 -16.05 -0.33 7.79
C ALA A 54 -14.98 0.07 8.82
N ARG A 55 -13.69 -0.21 8.54
CA ARG A 55 -12.57 0.12 9.41
C ARG A 55 -11.96 1.49 9.17
N ASP A 56 -12.30 2.15 8.07
CA ASP A 56 -11.78 3.47 7.71
C ASP A 56 -11.96 4.53 8.82
N PRO A 57 -13.07 4.57 9.60
CA PRO A 57 -13.20 5.52 10.71
C PRO A 57 -12.18 5.36 11.84
N TRP A 58 -11.48 4.23 11.93
CA TRP A 58 -10.38 4.06 12.90
C TRP A 58 -9.01 4.18 12.25
N ARG A 59 -8.92 3.93 10.93
CA ARG A 59 -7.65 3.87 10.18
C ARG A 59 -7.31 5.15 9.42
N HIS A 60 -8.30 6.02 9.19
CA HIS A 60 -8.15 7.32 8.54
C HIS A 60 -7.23 7.24 7.30
N PRO A 61 -7.54 6.40 6.30
CA PRO A 61 -6.60 6.06 5.24
C PRO A 61 -6.17 7.27 4.40
N VAL A 62 -7.07 8.23 4.16
CA VAL A 62 -6.74 9.45 3.41
C VAL A 62 -5.72 10.26 4.21
N GLU A 63 -6.07 10.61 5.44
CA GLU A 63 -5.26 11.44 6.32
C GLU A 63 -3.90 10.79 6.64
N THR A 64 -3.88 9.47 6.84
CA THR A 64 -2.66 8.70 7.12
C THR A 64 -1.72 8.69 5.91
N LEU A 65 -2.23 8.42 4.72
CA LEU A 65 -1.40 8.36 3.50
C LEU A 65 -0.95 9.75 3.05
N GLU A 66 -1.78 10.79 3.21
CA GLU A 66 -1.37 12.19 3.03
C GLU A 66 -0.30 12.60 4.04
N PHE A 67 -0.46 12.20 5.32
CA PHE A 67 0.55 12.41 6.33
C PHE A 67 1.88 11.77 5.92
N PHE A 68 1.87 10.56 5.36
CA PHE A 68 3.07 9.91 4.83
C PHE A 68 3.55 10.44 3.48
N ARG A 69 2.93 11.51 2.94
CA ARG A 69 3.29 12.16 1.67
C ARG A 69 3.14 11.24 0.45
N LEU A 70 2.15 10.35 0.46
CA LEU A 70 1.77 9.61 -0.74
C LEU A 70 1.38 10.61 -1.83
N ALA A 71 1.96 10.46 -3.02
CA ALA A 71 1.74 11.36 -4.15
C ALA A 71 1.67 10.58 -5.48
N PRO A 72 1.04 11.15 -6.52
CA PRO A 72 1.02 10.57 -7.87
C PRO A 72 2.42 10.22 -8.37
N GLY A 73 2.58 9.08 -9.05
CA GLY A 73 3.82 8.68 -9.72
C GLY A 73 4.93 8.14 -8.82
N GLN A 74 4.69 8.00 -7.51
CA GLN A 74 5.70 7.47 -6.58
C GLN A 74 5.97 5.97 -6.76
N THR A 75 7.17 5.55 -6.35
CA THR A 75 7.46 4.15 -6.04
C THR A 75 7.27 3.93 -4.55
N VAL A 76 6.34 3.04 -4.19
CA VAL A 76 5.97 2.71 -2.80
C VAL A 76 6.37 1.29 -2.48
N VAL A 77 6.89 1.04 -1.27
CA VAL A 77 7.10 -0.31 -0.73
C VAL A 77 6.18 -0.54 0.47
N GLU A 78 5.30 -1.53 0.36
CA GLU A 78 4.45 -2.01 1.45
C GLU A 78 5.07 -3.27 2.05
N PHE A 79 5.44 -3.23 3.34
CA PHE A 79 6.00 -4.39 4.04
C PHE A 79 4.89 -5.22 4.68
N TRP A 80 4.91 -6.53 4.42
CA TRP A 80 3.96 -7.52 4.93
C TRP A 80 2.50 -7.04 4.79
N PRO A 81 1.98 -6.93 3.55
CA PRO A 81 0.64 -6.41 3.27
C PRO A 81 -0.49 -7.25 3.89
N GLY A 82 -0.20 -8.49 4.30
CA GLY A 82 -1.17 -9.43 4.82
C GLY A 82 -2.26 -9.72 3.79
N ALA A 83 -3.52 -9.52 4.18
CA ALA A 83 -4.65 -9.66 3.26
C ALA A 83 -4.76 -8.50 2.23
N GLY A 84 -3.93 -7.44 2.35
CA GLY A 84 -3.85 -6.34 1.40
C GLY A 84 -4.85 -5.20 1.62
N TRP A 85 -5.15 -4.85 2.88
CA TRP A 85 -6.07 -3.74 3.20
C TRP A 85 -5.58 -2.41 2.60
N TYR A 86 -4.29 -2.11 2.79
CA TYR A 86 -3.66 -0.92 2.20
C TYR A 86 -3.33 -1.14 0.73
N THR A 87 -2.96 -2.35 0.31
CA THR A 87 -2.85 -2.71 -1.12
C THR A 87 -4.10 -2.35 -1.93
N ASP A 88 -5.30 -2.61 -1.40
CA ASP A 88 -6.56 -2.26 -2.07
C ASP A 88 -6.75 -0.75 -2.29
N ILE A 89 -5.91 0.08 -1.68
CA ILE A 89 -5.81 1.53 -1.90
C ILE A 89 -4.57 1.87 -2.74
N LEU A 90 -3.39 1.44 -2.28
CA LEU A 90 -2.10 1.80 -2.88
C LEU A 90 -2.01 1.33 -4.33
N ALA A 91 -2.36 0.09 -4.63
CA ALA A 91 -2.18 -0.47 -5.97
C ALA A 91 -3.05 0.24 -7.03
N PRO A 92 -4.37 0.44 -6.83
CA PRO A 92 -5.18 1.20 -7.79
C PRO A 92 -4.77 2.68 -7.90
N TYR A 93 -4.40 3.32 -6.78
CA TYR A 93 -3.95 4.71 -6.80
C TYR A 93 -2.67 4.87 -7.63
N LEU A 94 -1.67 4.01 -7.40
CA LEU A 94 -0.40 4.04 -8.11
C LEU A 94 -0.57 3.64 -9.58
N ALA A 95 -1.38 2.63 -9.88
CA ALA A 95 -1.70 2.26 -11.26
C ALA A 95 -2.39 3.40 -12.05
N ALA A 96 -3.27 4.16 -11.40
CA ALA A 96 -3.96 5.29 -12.02
C ALA A 96 -3.10 6.56 -12.15
N THR A 97 -1.98 6.63 -11.43
CA THR A 97 -1.12 7.83 -11.34
C THR A 97 0.30 7.61 -11.86
N ASP A 98 0.51 6.57 -12.68
CA ASP A 98 1.83 6.20 -13.24
C ASP A 98 2.90 5.89 -12.16
N GLY A 99 2.47 5.41 -10.99
CA GLY A 99 3.32 4.97 -9.89
C GLY A 99 3.59 3.46 -9.90
N LYS A 100 4.32 2.98 -8.87
CA LYS A 100 4.70 1.57 -8.73
C LYS A 100 4.59 1.09 -7.30
N LEU A 101 4.01 -0.09 -7.09
CA LEU A 101 3.98 -0.76 -5.80
C LEU A 101 4.93 -1.95 -5.78
N PHE A 102 5.83 -1.98 -4.79
CA PHE A 102 6.51 -3.18 -4.32
C PHE A 102 5.80 -3.68 -3.07
N ALA A 103 5.33 -4.92 -3.10
CA ALA A 103 4.79 -5.60 -1.93
C ALA A 103 5.85 -6.57 -1.40
N ALA A 104 6.53 -6.18 -0.33
CA ALA A 104 7.55 -6.99 0.33
C ALA A 104 6.84 -7.97 1.26
N ASP A 105 6.38 -9.09 0.69
CA ASP A 105 5.50 -10.05 1.34
C ASP A 105 6.28 -11.02 2.24
N LEU A 106 5.58 -11.90 2.96
CA LEU A 106 6.23 -12.90 3.82
C LEU A 106 7.25 -13.74 3.04
N GLN A 107 8.38 -14.02 3.66
CA GLN A 107 9.35 -14.99 3.15
C GLN A 107 8.78 -16.41 3.27
N THR A 108 8.74 -17.16 2.16
CA THR A 108 8.06 -18.47 2.06
C THR A 108 9.00 -19.65 1.79
N ASN A 109 10.31 -19.47 2.01
CA ASN A 109 11.31 -20.51 1.71
C ASN A 109 11.57 -21.45 2.91
N ASP A 110 10.92 -21.24 4.06
CA ASP A 110 10.94 -22.16 5.19
C ASP A 110 9.82 -23.21 5.03
N PRO A 111 10.14 -24.49 4.76
CA PRO A 111 9.14 -25.54 4.67
C PRO A 111 8.39 -25.81 5.98
N GLY A 112 8.92 -25.37 7.12
CA GLY A 112 8.28 -25.47 8.44
C GLY A 112 7.14 -24.49 8.67
N GLU A 113 6.96 -23.49 7.79
CA GLU A 113 5.97 -22.43 7.93
C GLU A 113 4.98 -22.38 6.73
N PRO A 114 4.17 -23.43 6.52
CA PRO A 114 3.26 -23.51 5.38
C PRO A 114 2.24 -22.37 5.33
N ALA A 115 1.86 -21.81 6.49
CA ALA A 115 0.94 -20.69 6.58
C ALA A 115 1.43 -19.43 5.84
N ALA A 116 2.75 -19.16 5.84
CA ALA A 116 3.31 -18.04 5.10
C ALA A 116 3.09 -18.20 3.59
N ALA A 117 3.30 -19.41 3.07
CA ALA A 117 3.09 -19.70 1.65
C ALA A 117 1.61 -19.53 1.24
N GLU A 118 0.67 -19.95 2.09
CA GLU A 118 -0.76 -19.79 1.86
C GLU A 118 -1.18 -18.31 1.83
N ILE A 119 -0.68 -17.51 2.77
CA ILE A 119 -0.94 -16.06 2.82
C ILE A 119 -0.46 -15.38 1.54
N VAL A 120 0.79 -15.63 1.13
CA VAL A 120 1.37 -15.04 -0.09
C VAL A 120 0.61 -15.53 -1.33
N ALA A 121 0.20 -16.79 -1.38
CA ALA A 121 -0.58 -17.34 -2.49
C ALA A 121 -1.96 -16.68 -2.61
N ALA A 122 -2.64 -16.45 -1.48
CA ALA A 122 -3.92 -15.74 -1.43
C ALA A 122 -3.79 -14.28 -1.88
N TYR A 123 -2.77 -13.57 -1.40
CA TYR A 123 -2.46 -12.20 -1.83
C TYR A 123 -2.19 -12.12 -3.34
N ARG A 124 -1.34 -13.02 -3.87
CA ARG A 124 -1.09 -13.16 -5.31
C ARG A 124 -2.37 -13.47 -6.10
N GLY A 125 -3.25 -14.30 -5.54
CA GLY A 125 -4.56 -14.62 -6.11
C GLY A 125 -5.46 -13.39 -6.24
N LYS A 126 -5.56 -12.57 -5.18
CA LYS A 126 -6.29 -11.30 -5.17
C LYS A 126 -5.83 -10.40 -6.32
N LEU A 127 -4.52 -10.18 -6.44
CA LEU A 127 -3.95 -9.31 -7.47
C LEU A 127 -4.25 -9.82 -8.89
N ARG A 128 -4.04 -11.12 -9.15
CA ARG A 128 -4.31 -11.74 -10.46
C ARG A 128 -5.80 -11.75 -10.83
N ALA A 129 -6.70 -11.72 -9.86
CA ALA A 129 -8.14 -11.70 -10.13
C ALA A 129 -8.60 -10.36 -10.75
N LYS A 130 -7.88 -9.26 -10.50
CA LYS A 130 -8.25 -7.92 -10.98
C LYS A 130 -7.03 -7.12 -11.49
N PRO A 131 -6.31 -7.61 -12.52
CA PRO A 131 -5.03 -7.01 -12.94
C PRO A 131 -5.18 -5.57 -13.46
N LYS A 132 -6.29 -5.24 -14.11
CA LYS A 132 -6.57 -3.86 -14.56
C LYS A 132 -6.78 -2.88 -13.40
N LEU A 133 -7.25 -3.37 -12.25
CA LEU A 133 -7.50 -2.55 -11.06
C LEU A 133 -6.19 -2.34 -10.30
N TYR A 134 -5.46 -3.42 -10.03
CA TYR A 134 -4.26 -3.36 -9.19
C TYR A 134 -2.99 -2.95 -9.95
N GLY A 135 -3.00 -3.03 -11.28
CA GLY A 135 -1.81 -2.80 -12.08
C GLY A 135 -0.69 -3.81 -11.80
N ASP A 136 0.53 -3.42 -12.15
CA ASP A 136 1.72 -4.28 -12.04
C ASP A 136 2.38 -4.14 -10.66
N VAL A 137 1.76 -4.75 -9.64
CA VAL A 137 2.36 -4.90 -8.32
C VAL A 137 3.54 -5.87 -8.39
N VAL A 138 4.73 -5.41 -7.98
CA VAL A 138 5.93 -6.25 -7.90
C VAL A 138 6.00 -6.88 -6.52
N ILE A 139 5.91 -8.21 -6.45
CA ILE A 139 5.96 -8.93 -5.20
C ILE A 139 7.40 -9.37 -4.93
N THR A 140 7.99 -8.82 -3.88
CA THR A 140 9.27 -9.24 -3.30
C THR A 140 9.01 -9.98 -1.98
N SER A 141 10.06 -10.31 -1.24
CA SER A 141 9.93 -10.99 0.05
C SER A 141 10.70 -10.25 1.13
N PHE A 142 10.15 -10.21 2.33
CA PHE A 142 10.79 -9.73 3.54
C PHE A 142 10.75 -10.81 4.63
N GLY A 143 11.91 -11.13 5.17
CA GLY A 143 12.10 -12.06 6.27
C GLY A 143 13.58 -12.18 6.67
N PRO A 144 13.92 -13.13 7.55
CA PRO A 144 15.26 -13.24 8.14
C PRO A 144 16.40 -13.33 7.12
N THR A 145 16.18 -14.04 6.01
CA THR A 145 17.21 -14.28 4.98
C THR A 145 16.78 -13.79 3.59
N SER A 146 15.75 -12.94 3.53
CA SER A 146 15.29 -12.36 2.28
C SER A 146 16.31 -11.38 1.68
N GLY A 147 16.31 -11.28 0.35
CA GLY A 147 17.04 -10.24 -0.37
C GLY A 147 16.36 -8.87 -0.29
N ALA A 148 16.74 -7.97 -1.21
CA ALA A 148 16.24 -6.61 -1.25
C ALA A 148 14.71 -6.55 -1.50
N VAL A 149 14.02 -5.70 -0.73
CA VAL A 149 12.57 -5.47 -0.82
C VAL A 149 12.17 -4.65 -2.06
N ALA A 150 13.09 -3.83 -2.57
CA ALA A 150 13.02 -3.07 -3.81
C ALA A 150 14.46 -2.75 -4.25
N PRO A 151 14.70 -2.32 -5.50
CA PRO A 151 16.02 -1.82 -5.89
C PRO A 151 16.49 -0.70 -4.95
N ALA A 152 17.78 -0.69 -4.61
CA ALA A 152 18.32 0.31 -3.69
C ALA A 152 18.13 1.74 -4.24
N GLY A 153 17.73 2.67 -3.38
CA GLY A 153 17.52 4.07 -3.75
C GLY A 153 16.41 4.28 -4.79
N SER A 154 15.42 3.38 -4.89
CA SER A 154 14.36 3.47 -5.90
C SER A 154 13.01 3.91 -5.34
N ALA A 155 12.75 3.73 -4.05
CA ALA A 155 11.47 4.06 -3.43
C ALA A 155 11.41 5.52 -2.97
N ASP A 156 10.24 6.13 -3.15
CA ASP A 156 9.90 7.44 -2.60
C ASP A 156 9.28 7.31 -1.20
N LEU A 157 8.54 6.22 -0.97
CA LEU A 157 7.83 5.94 0.27
C LEU A 157 7.95 4.45 0.64
N VAL A 158 8.25 4.16 1.90
CA VAL A 158 8.17 2.83 2.50
C VAL A 158 7.18 2.87 3.66
N LEU A 159 6.35 1.83 3.81
CA LEU A 159 5.27 1.77 4.78
C LEU A 159 5.40 0.55 5.70
N PHE A 160 5.44 0.80 7.00
CA PHE A 160 5.33 -0.18 8.08
C PHE A 160 3.99 0.00 8.77
N LEU A 161 3.03 -0.88 8.47
CA LEU A 161 1.64 -0.71 8.91
C LEU A 161 1.24 -1.89 9.79
N ARG A 162 1.34 -1.71 11.12
CA ARG A 162 1.01 -2.68 12.18
C ARG A 162 1.79 -4.00 12.08
N ASN A 163 3.09 -3.92 11.79
CA ASN A 163 3.96 -5.09 11.67
C ASN A 163 5.21 -5.05 12.54
N LEU A 164 5.54 -3.90 13.16
CA LEU A 164 6.77 -3.77 13.94
C LEU A 164 6.79 -4.72 15.14
N HIS A 165 5.66 -4.89 15.85
CA HIS A 165 5.57 -5.87 16.94
C HIS A 165 5.86 -7.31 16.48
N ASN A 166 5.40 -7.68 15.27
CA ASN A 166 5.70 -9.00 14.71
C ASN A 166 7.18 -9.17 14.39
N TRP A 167 7.83 -8.13 13.88
CA TRP A 167 9.26 -8.16 13.58
C TRP A 167 10.13 -8.14 14.82
N MET A 168 9.69 -7.47 15.89
CA MET A 168 10.33 -7.55 17.20
C MET A 168 10.29 -8.99 17.73
N ALA A 169 9.12 -9.62 17.75
CA ALA A 169 8.97 -11.01 18.16
C ALA A 169 9.82 -11.98 17.33
N ALA A 170 10.00 -11.70 16.04
CA ALA A 170 10.80 -12.50 15.12
C ALA A 170 12.31 -12.15 15.11
N GLY A 171 12.74 -11.11 15.82
CA GLY A 171 14.14 -10.66 15.84
C GLY A 171 14.64 -10.09 14.51
N ILE A 172 13.75 -9.46 13.73
CA ILE A 172 14.06 -8.89 12.41
C ILE A 172 13.68 -7.41 12.28
N ALA A 173 13.36 -6.73 13.39
CA ALA A 173 12.97 -5.33 13.39
C ALA A 173 14.07 -4.42 12.82
N GLU A 174 15.31 -4.60 13.26
CA GLU A 174 16.48 -3.84 12.79
C GLU A 174 16.72 -4.06 11.29
N LYS A 175 16.53 -5.30 10.81
CA LYS A 175 16.61 -5.62 9.37
C LYS A 175 15.52 -4.90 8.58
N ALA A 176 14.29 -4.81 9.11
CA ALA A 176 13.20 -4.08 8.46
C ALA A 176 13.59 -2.61 8.23
N PHE A 177 14.04 -1.92 9.29
CA PHE A 177 14.46 -0.53 9.19
C PHE A 177 15.65 -0.35 8.25
N HIS A 178 16.66 -1.22 8.31
CA HIS A 178 17.79 -1.20 7.38
C HIS A 178 17.33 -1.36 5.91
N ASP A 179 16.50 -2.36 5.62
CA ASP A 179 16.05 -2.65 4.25
C ASP A 179 15.16 -1.52 3.69
N ALA A 180 14.34 -0.91 4.54
CA ALA A 180 13.61 0.32 4.20
C ALA A 180 14.56 1.48 3.88
N PHE A 181 15.60 1.67 4.71
CA PHE A 181 16.60 2.72 4.48
C PHE A 181 17.35 2.51 3.15
N VAL A 182 17.73 1.27 2.82
CA VAL A 182 18.39 0.93 1.55
C VAL A 182 17.46 1.17 0.36
N ALA A 183 16.19 0.79 0.45
CA ALA A 183 15.22 0.95 -0.63
C ALA A 183 14.92 2.42 -0.96
N LEU A 184 14.88 3.29 0.05
CA LEU A 184 14.51 4.69 -0.12
C LEU A 184 15.57 5.52 -0.84
N LYS A 185 15.11 6.43 -1.71
CA LYS A 185 15.90 7.55 -2.23
C LYS A 185 16.34 8.48 -1.08
N PRO A 186 17.44 9.24 -1.23
CA PRO A 186 17.71 10.39 -0.35
C PRO A 186 16.50 11.34 -0.36
N GLY A 187 16.05 11.77 0.82
CA GLY A 187 14.80 12.54 1.00
C GLY A 187 13.50 11.72 0.97
N GLY A 188 13.58 10.40 0.73
CA GLY A 188 12.43 9.50 0.77
C GLY A 188 11.85 9.33 2.18
N VAL A 189 10.58 8.91 2.24
CA VAL A 189 9.81 8.82 3.49
C VAL A 189 9.67 7.39 3.98
N LEU A 190 9.86 7.17 5.28
CA LEU A 190 9.37 5.98 5.98
C LEU A 190 8.15 6.37 6.82
N GLY A 191 7.00 5.79 6.52
CA GLY A 191 5.78 5.90 7.32
C GLY A 191 5.63 4.69 8.25
N VAL A 192 5.41 4.94 9.53
CA VAL A 192 5.20 3.89 10.54
C VAL A 192 3.86 4.13 11.25
N GLU A 193 2.97 3.15 11.18
CA GLU A 193 1.77 3.03 12.01
C GLU A 193 1.93 1.79 12.89
N GLU A 194 1.85 1.92 14.21
CA GLU A 194 1.97 0.78 15.12
C GLU A 194 1.12 0.95 16.38
N HIS A 195 0.67 -0.17 16.95
CA HIS A 195 0.00 -0.24 18.24
C HIS A 195 0.85 0.42 19.32
N ARG A 196 0.32 1.47 19.96
CA ARG A 196 1.10 2.31 20.88
C ARG A 196 0.96 1.81 22.31
N ALA A 197 2.09 1.49 22.94
CA ALA A 197 2.16 1.23 24.39
C ALA A 197 2.08 2.55 25.19
N ASP A 198 1.68 2.45 26.47
CA ASP A 198 1.67 3.61 27.38
C ASP A 198 3.08 4.15 27.62
N ALA A 199 3.24 5.46 27.54
CA ALA A 199 4.55 6.10 27.70
C ALA A 199 5.17 5.79 29.08
N GLY A 200 6.47 5.51 29.09
CA GLY A 200 7.24 5.31 30.32
C GLY A 200 7.24 3.87 30.85
N ALA A 201 6.49 2.96 30.24
CA ALA A 201 6.65 1.53 30.52
C ALA A 201 7.96 1.01 29.90
N VAL A 202 8.53 -0.03 30.50
CA VAL A 202 9.66 -0.76 29.93
C VAL A 202 9.17 -1.45 28.65
N GLN A 203 9.89 -1.27 27.54
CA GLN A 203 9.55 -1.98 26.31
C GLN A 203 9.70 -3.49 26.51
N ASP A 204 8.64 -4.24 26.23
CA ASP A 204 8.75 -5.69 26.03
C ASP A 204 9.50 -5.95 24.71
N VAL A 205 10.64 -6.63 24.80
CA VAL A 205 11.49 -6.94 23.65
C VAL A 205 10.78 -7.83 22.63
N LEU A 206 9.80 -8.61 23.05
CA LEU A 206 9.02 -9.49 22.16
C LEU A 206 7.72 -8.84 21.67
N ALA A 207 7.32 -7.69 22.24
CA ALA A 207 6.00 -7.08 22.04
C ALA A 207 4.87 -8.13 22.14
N GLY A 208 4.88 -8.93 23.21
CA GLY A 208 4.04 -10.11 23.37
C GLY A 208 2.55 -9.83 23.47
N ASP A 209 2.17 -8.60 23.80
CA ASP A 209 0.79 -8.08 23.78
C ASP A 209 0.46 -7.29 22.51
N GLY A 210 1.45 -7.12 21.62
CA GLY A 210 1.36 -6.38 20.37
C GLY A 210 1.60 -4.87 20.49
N TYR A 211 1.75 -4.30 21.70
CA TYR A 211 1.97 -2.87 21.89
C TYR A 211 3.45 -2.51 21.89
N VAL A 212 3.79 -1.40 21.22
CA VAL A 212 5.17 -0.91 21.08
C VAL A 212 5.28 0.50 21.63
N GLN A 213 6.34 0.77 22.39
CA GLN A 213 6.71 2.10 22.85
C GLN A 213 7.09 2.97 21.64
N GLN A 214 6.43 4.12 21.52
CA GLN A 214 6.75 5.08 20.47
C GLN A 214 8.22 5.51 20.50
N ALA A 215 8.78 5.71 21.71
CA ALA A 215 10.19 6.05 21.87
C ALA A 215 11.12 4.97 21.31
N TYR A 216 10.77 3.69 21.48
CA TYR A 216 11.56 2.58 20.98
C TYR A 216 11.51 2.49 19.45
N ALA A 217 10.32 2.62 18.85
CA ALA A 217 10.18 2.69 17.39
C ALA A 217 10.99 3.84 16.77
N ILE A 218 11.02 5.01 17.43
CA ILE A 218 11.84 6.15 17.02
C ILE A 218 13.33 5.84 17.14
N THR A 219 13.77 5.14 18.20
CA THR A 219 15.16 4.75 18.37
C THR A 219 15.60 3.79 17.27
N LEU A 220 14.84 2.74 16.98
CA LEU A 220 15.15 1.79 15.90
C LEU A 220 15.29 2.49 14.54
N ALA A 221 14.39 3.43 14.23
CA ALA A 221 14.47 4.22 13.00
C ALA A 221 15.75 5.07 12.96
N LYS A 222 16.10 5.74 14.07
CA LYS A 222 17.31 6.56 14.16
C LYS A 222 18.59 5.74 14.03
N GLU A 223 18.63 4.55 14.63
CA GLU A 223 19.77 3.62 14.52
C GLU A 223 19.99 3.15 13.08
N ALA A 224 18.92 3.00 12.29
CA ALA A 224 19.00 2.74 10.86
C ALA A 224 19.39 3.97 10.00
N GLY A 225 19.52 5.15 10.61
CA GLY A 225 19.94 6.39 9.95
C GLY A 225 18.82 7.35 9.56
N PHE A 226 17.57 7.07 9.94
CA PHE A 226 16.45 7.98 9.67
C PHE A 226 16.42 9.18 10.63
N ILE A 227 15.81 10.28 10.16
CA ILE A 227 15.46 11.42 10.99
C ILE A 227 13.95 11.44 11.19
N LEU A 228 13.50 11.62 12.44
CA LEU A 228 12.07 11.85 12.72
C LEU A 228 11.68 13.24 12.18
N ASP A 229 10.74 13.25 11.23
CA ASP A 229 10.25 14.48 10.62
C ASP A 229 8.97 14.97 11.30
N LYS A 230 8.01 14.07 11.56
CA LYS A 230 6.74 14.44 12.19
C LYS A 230 6.08 13.28 12.92
N THR A 231 5.31 13.59 13.96
CA THR A 231 4.38 12.65 14.62
C THR A 231 2.94 13.12 14.41
N SER A 232 1.98 12.21 14.52
CA SER A 232 0.57 12.53 14.41
C SER A 232 -0.30 11.64 15.30
N GLU A 233 -1.40 12.20 15.79
CA GLU A 233 -2.43 11.53 16.56
C GLU A 233 -3.62 11.10 15.69
N ILE A 234 -3.47 11.07 14.35
CA ILE A 234 -4.54 10.66 13.39
C ILE A 234 -5.18 9.33 13.80
N ASN A 235 -4.37 8.36 14.25
CA ASN A 235 -4.84 7.03 14.65
C ASN A 235 -4.82 6.82 16.17
N ALA A 236 -4.84 7.90 16.95
CA ALA A 236 -4.94 7.80 18.40
C ALA A 236 -6.34 7.33 18.82
N ASN A 237 -6.40 6.47 19.84
CA ASN A 237 -7.67 6.02 20.41
C ASN A 237 -7.63 6.09 21.95
N PRO A 238 -8.19 7.13 22.58
CA PRO A 238 -8.17 7.27 24.03
C PRO A 238 -9.02 6.21 24.76
N LYS A 239 -9.85 5.43 24.05
CA LYS A 239 -10.62 4.32 24.64
C LYS A 239 -9.78 3.06 24.82
N ASP A 240 -8.64 2.96 24.14
CA ASP A 240 -7.77 1.81 24.25
C ASP A 240 -6.87 1.91 25.49
N THR A 241 -7.26 1.15 26.52
CA THR A 241 -6.55 1.04 27.79
C THR A 241 -5.31 0.15 27.72
N LYS A 242 -5.11 -0.58 26.62
CA LYS A 242 -3.98 -1.51 26.36
C LYS A 242 -3.92 -2.73 27.28
N ASP A 243 -4.56 -2.66 28.44
CA ASP A 243 -4.83 -3.78 29.35
C ASP A 243 -5.98 -4.65 28.83
N HIS A 244 -5.64 -5.63 28.00
CA HIS A 244 -6.59 -6.60 27.44
C HIS A 244 -6.07 -8.04 27.62
N PRO A 245 -6.97 -9.03 27.86
CA PRO A 245 -6.57 -10.40 28.19
C PRO A 245 -5.71 -11.11 27.14
N PHE A 246 -5.83 -10.71 25.86
CA PHE A 246 -5.04 -11.27 24.76
C PHE A 246 -4.29 -10.18 24.00
N GLY A 247 -3.87 -9.13 24.72
CA GLY A 247 -3.22 -7.96 24.14
C GLY A 247 -4.10 -7.26 23.11
N VAL A 248 -3.46 -6.59 22.15
CA VAL A 248 -4.14 -5.87 21.08
C VAL A 248 -5.07 -6.74 20.24
N TRP A 249 -4.80 -8.05 20.17
CA TRP A 249 -5.63 -8.99 19.41
C TRP A 249 -7.00 -9.25 20.04
N THR A 250 -7.22 -8.84 21.29
CA THR A 250 -8.56 -8.82 21.89
C THR A 250 -9.50 -7.88 21.14
N LEU A 251 -8.96 -6.79 20.58
CA LEU A 251 -9.71 -5.77 19.85
C LEU A 251 -10.02 -6.20 18.40
N PRO A 252 -11.02 -5.57 17.75
CA PRO A 252 -11.19 -5.66 16.31
C PRO A 252 -9.90 -5.34 15.52
N PRO A 253 -9.68 -5.97 14.36
CA PRO A 253 -10.57 -6.94 13.71
C PRO A 253 -10.38 -8.38 14.22
N VAL A 254 -9.35 -8.66 15.02
CA VAL A 254 -8.96 -10.03 15.36
C VAL A 254 -9.93 -10.65 16.37
N ARG A 255 -10.44 -9.85 17.33
CA ARG A 255 -11.45 -10.27 18.30
C ARG A 255 -11.11 -11.62 18.95
N ARG A 256 -9.86 -11.79 19.37
CA ARG A 256 -9.40 -12.99 20.03
C ARG A 256 -10.19 -13.21 21.32
N SER A 257 -10.67 -14.43 21.51
CA SER A 257 -11.45 -14.84 22.69
C SER A 257 -10.76 -15.91 23.53
N SER A 258 -9.60 -16.42 23.11
CA SER A 258 -8.83 -17.43 23.84
C SER A 258 -7.32 -17.31 23.63
N PRO A 259 -6.49 -17.99 24.45
CA PRO A 259 -5.03 -18.03 24.24
C PRO A 259 -4.64 -18.56 22.86
N ARG A 260 -3.50 -18.11 22.33
CA ARG A 260 -3.00 -18.55 21.01
C ARG A 260 -2.90 -20.08 20.95
N GLY A 261 -3.44 -20.68 19.88
CA GLY A 261 -3.42 -22.12 19.67
C GLY A 261 -4.56 -22.88 20.36
N GLN A 262 -5.45 -22.19 21.07
CA GLN A 262 -6.68 -22.76 21.59
C GLN A 262 -7.87 -22.38 20.71
N PRO A 263 -8.96 -23.18 20.71
CA PRO A 263 -10.20 -22.79 20.07
C PRO A 263 -10.75 -21.48 20.65
N ASP A 264 -11.45 -20.70 19.83
CA ASP A 264 -12.15 -19.49 20.29
C ASP A 264 -13.15 -19.84 21.40
N ASP A 265 -13.23 -18.98 22.43
CA ASP A 265 -14.25 -19.10 23.49
C ASP A 265 -15.54 -18.41 23.03
N PRO A 266 -16.63 -19.16 22.74
CA PRO A 266 -17.88 -18.59 22.29
C PRO A 266 -18.63 -17.81 23.38
N THR A 267 -18.22 -17.93 24.64
CA THR A 267 -18.83 -17.24 25.79
C THR A 267 -18.14 -15.93 26.14
N PHE A 268 -16.99 -15.64 25.51
CA PHE A 268 -16.25 -14.42 25.75
C PHE A 268 -17.06 -13.19 25.34
N ASN A 269 -17.28 -12.26 26.27
CA ASN A 269 -18.06 -11.06 26.00
C ASN A 269 -17.21 -9.99 25.29
N HIS A 270 -17.39 -9.87 23.97
CA HIS A 270 -16.71 -8.87 23.15
C HIS A 270 -17.24 -7.45 23.28
N ALA A 271 -18.43 -7.24 23.87
CA ALA A 271 -19.16 -5.97 23.76
C ALA A 271 -18.33 -4.76 24.21
N LYS A 272 -17.57 -4.88 25.31
CA LYS A 272 -16.73 -3.78 25.80
C LYS A 272 -15.52 -3.51 24.90
N TYR A 273 -14.96 -4.53 24.26
CA TYR A 273 -13.80 -4.41 23.37
C TYR A 273 -14.22 -3.91 21.98
N ASP A 274 -15.38 -4.34 21.50
CA ASP A 274 -15.99 -3.83 20.26
C ASP A 274 -16.33 -2.34 20.36
N ALA A 275 -16.73 -1.87 21.55
CA ALA A 275 -17.00 -0.45 21.80
C ALA A 275 -15.73 0.43 21.79
N ILE A 276 -14.55 -0.16 21.96
CA ILE A 276 -13.25 0.53 21.83
C ILE A 276 -12.93 0.75 20.34
N GLY A 277 -13.18 -0.25 19.50
CA GLY A 277 -12.78 -0.24 18.10
C GLY A 277 -11.34 -0.71 17.91
N GLU A 278 -10.62 -0.19 16.90
CA GLU A 278 -9.19 -0.51 16.77
C GLU A 278 -8.35 0.20 17.82
N SER A 279 -7.20 -0.40 18.15
CA SER A 279 -6.22 0.10 19.11
C SER A 279 -5.77 1.55 18.90
N ASP A 280 -5.26 2.16 19.97
CA ASP A 280 -4.44 3.36 19.94
C ASP A 280 -3.15 3.12 19.15
N ARG A 281 -2.84 4.00 18.21
CA ARG A 281 -1.67 3.84 17.33
C ARG A 281 -0.85 5.09 17.18
N MET A 282 0.45 4.92 17.27
CA MET A 282 1.41 5.93 16.87
C MET A 282 1.39 6.06 15.35
N THR A 283 1.48 7.28 14.84
CA THR A 283 1.65 7.54 13.40
C THR A 283 2.87 8.44 13.23
N LEU A 284 3.95 7.88 12.71
CA LEU A 284 5.27 8.49 12.66
C LEU A 284 5.76 8.61 11.22
N ARG A 285 6.26 9.79 10.87
CA ARG A 285 6.91 10.04 9.59
C ARG A 285 8.39 10.30 9.81
N PHE A 286 9.21 9.49 9.17
CA PHE A 286 10.65 9.64 9.12
C PHE A 286 11.11 9.98 7.70
N VAL A 287 12.29 10.56 7.59
CA VAL A 287 12.93 10.87 6.30
C VAL A 287 14.33 10.29 6.26
N LYS A 288 14.70 9.74 5.09
CA LYS A 288 16.09 9.42 4.78
C LYS A 288 16.83 10.72 4.49
N PRO A 289 17.97 11.01 5.16
CA PRO A 289 18.76 12.22 4.88
C PRO A 289 19.16 12.32 3.39
N THR A 290 19.29 13.55 2.89
CA THR A 290 19.73 13.86 1.51
C THR A 290 21.23 13.72 1.35
#